data_AF-A0A9P8I7M7-F1
#
_entry.id   AF-A0A9P8I7M7-F1
#
_cell.length_a   1.000
_cell.length_b   1.000
_cell.length_c   1.000
_cell.angle_alpha   90.00
_cell.angle_beta   90.00
_cell.angle_gamma   90.00
#
_symmetry.space_group_name_H-M   'P 1'
#
loop_
_entity.id
_entity.type
_entity.pdbx_description
1 polymer ?
#
loop_
_entity_poly.entity_id
_entity_poly.type
_entity_poly.pdbx_seq_one_letter_code
_entity_poly.pdbx_strand_id
1 'polypeptide(L)'
;MSTGLLMMIRLHSSINSISAFSHDVKTGVTTGLILQTGDDEQAKIQDMLQHYEPFVGQPLLLPAILLDIGLHKAMDYSLGTKSKLNNIEVNTRQHPWGEVITDYTRPIDPQDMSIETLMRLAHGAKVEVALSERKIRVISSISSLLQRLSVDPRYLSTIPSQRNHEFKEWIDHLSSLVEMEATDVSFLMPRAENQISALYSVSTQQDGAATREVAIQTRHDSSAMKSLAFLGALFFPGTFVAVST
;
A
#
# COMPACT_ATOMS: atom_id res chain seq x y z
N MET A 1 -35.54 28.26 0.73
CA MET A 1 -34.69 27.25 1.37
C MET A 1 -33.51 27.97 2.00
N SER A 2 -33.34 27.87 3.32
CA SER A 2 -32.18 28.45 4.01
C SER A 2 -31.18 27.32 4.23
N THR A 3 -30.48 26.93 3.17
CA THR A 3 -29.47 25.85 3.22
C THR A 3 -28.30 26.32 4.08
N GLY A 4 -28.02 25.63 5.19
CA GLY A 4 -26.97 26.04 6.13
C GLY A 4 -25.60 25.43 5.83
N LEU A 5 -25.57 24.20 5.29
CA LEU A 5 -24.34 23.54 4.83
C LEU A 5 -24.57 22.92 3.45
N LEU A 6 -23.64 23.18 2.54
CA LEU A 6 -23.48 22.43 1.28
C LEU A 6 -22.04 21.94 1.24
N MET A 7 -21.85 20.62 1.18
CA MET A 7 -20.52 20.01 1.17
C MET A 7 -20.46 18.95 0.08
N MET A 8 -19.40 18.95 -0.72
CA MET A 8 -19.13 17.89 -1.67
C MET A 8 -17.79 17.24 -1.31
N ILE A 9 -17.82 15.94 -1.06
CA ILE A 9 -16.65 15.12 -0.75
C ILE A 9 -16.46 14.14 -1.90
N ARG A 10 -15.23 14.06 -2.41
CA ARG A 10 -14.83 13.04 -3.37
C ARG A 10 -13.79 12.14 -2.75
N LEU A 11 -14.19 10.91 -2.45
CA LEU A 11 -13.25 9.86 -2.05
C LEU A 11 -12.79 9.14 -3.33
N HIS A 12 -11.50 8.86 -3.44
CA HIS A 12 -10.90 8.30 -4.66
C HIS A 12 -10.23 6.94 -4.42
N SER A 13 -10.54 6.30 -3.29
CA SER A 13 -9.70 5.24 -2.71
C SER A 13 -10.23 3.81 -2.82
N SER A 14 -11.48 3.62 -3.24
CA SER A 14 -12.16 2.33 -3.47
C SER A 14 -13.62 2.60 -3.83
N ILE A 15 -14.16 3.64 -3.21
CA ILE A 15 -15.36 4.31 -3.64
C ILE A 15 -14.94 5.27 -4.74
N ASN A 16 -15.41 5.06 -5.96
CA ASN A 16 -15.57 6.16 -6.91
C ASN A 16 -16.82 6.98 -6.51
N SER A 17 -17.02 7.18 -5.19
CA SER A 17 -18.16 7.92 -4.69
C SER A 17 -17.88 9.39 -4.68
N ILE A 18 -18.73 10.09 -5.40
CA ILE A 18 -18.97 11.49 -5.18
C ILE A 18 -20.11 11.54 -4.17
N SER A 19 -19.84 12.16 -3.02
CA SER A 19 -20.81 12.38 -1.97
C SER A 19 -21.13 13.87 -1.91
N ALA A 20 -22.39 14.24 -2.00
CA ALA A 20 -22.86 15.61 -1.82
C ALA A 20 -23.83 15.64 -0.64
N PHE A 21 -23.60 16.58 0.27
CA PHE A 21 -24.39 16.76 1.49
C PHE A 21 -25.02 18.14 1.51
N SER A 22 -26.28 18.17 1.91
CA SER A 22 -27.00 19.40 2.20
C SER A 22 -27.65 19.28 3.58
N HIS A 23 -27.41 20.27 4.44
CA HIS A 23 -28.09 20.35 5.74
C HIS A 23 -29.02 21.56 5.76
N ASP A 24 -30.27 21.31 6.14
CA ASP A 24 -31.25 22.35 6.43
C ASP A 24 -31.35 22.56 7.94
N VAL A 25 -30.84 23.70 8.39
CA VAL A 25 -30.78 24.08 9.82
C VAL A 25 -32.17 24.23 10.43
N LYS A 26 -33.18 24.56 9.62
CA LYS A 26 -34.55 24.73 10.13
C LYS A 26 -35.22 23.41 10.44
N THR A 27 -34.98 22.41 9.60
CA THR A 27 -35.59 21.07 9.74
C THR A 27 -34.71 20.11 10.52
N GLY A 28 -33.41 20.41 10.67
CA GLY A 28 -32.42 19.53 11.26
C GLY A 28 -32.07 18.34 10.36
N VAL A 29 -32.52 18.34 9.10
CA VAL A 29 -32.35 17.22 8.18
C VAL A 29 -31.08 17.42 7.36
N THR A 30 -30.20 16.41 7.41
CA THR A 30 -29.06 16.29 6.49
C THR A 30 -29.41 15.30 5.39
N THR A 31 -29.41 15.76 4.14
CA THR A 31 -29.59 14.91 2.95
C THR A 31 -28.22 14.67 2.31
N GLY A 32 -27.85 13.41 2.14
CA GLY A 32 -26.65 13.00 1.41
C GLY A 32 -27.02 12.27 0.12
N LEU A 33 -26.44 12.67 -1.00
CA LEU A 33 -26.41 11.88 -2.23
C LEU A 33 -25.02 11.27 -2.35
N ILE A 34 -24.96 9.94 -2.33
CA ILE A 34 -23.72 9.18 -2.51
C ILE A 34 -23.87 8.37 -3.78
N LEU A 35 -22.99 8.61 -4.76
CA LEU A 35 -22.95 7.86 -6.00
C LEU A 35 -21.98 6.68 -5.88
N GLN A 36 -22.25 5.57 -6.56
CA GLN A 36 -21.36 4.41 -6.65
C GLN A 36 -21.03 3.72 -5.30
N THR A 37 -22.04 3.48 -4.46
CA THR A 37 -21.91 2.62 -3.26
C THR A 37 -22.17 1.16 -3.61
N GLY A 38 -21.30 0.25 -3.16
CA GLY A 38 -21.59 -1.18 -3.16
C GLY A 38 -22.60 -1.57 -2.07
N ASP A 39 -23.27 -2.71 -2.20
CA ASP A 39 -24.30 -3.17 -1.24
C ASP A 39 -23.73 -3.28 0.20
N ASP A 40 -22.50 -3.78 0.34
CA ASP A 40 -21.79 -3.85 1.62
C ASP A 40 -21.54 -2.47 2.25
N GLU A 41 -21.36 -1.43 1.43
CA GLU A 41 -21.08 -0.08 1.90
C GLU A 41 -22.36 0.60 2.37
N GLN A 42 -23.47 0.37 1.69
CA GLN A 42 -24.77 0.85 2.11
C GLN A 42 -25.15 0.28 3.48
N ALA A 43 -24.96 -1.04 3.68
CA ALA A 43 -25.21 -1.69 4.96
C ALA A 43 -24.35 -1.08 6.08
N LYS A 44 -23.04 -0.88 5.84
CA LYS A 44 -22.15 -0.24 6.82
C LYS A 44 -22.57 1.19 7.18
N ILE A 45 -22.98 2.01 6.21
CA ILE A 45 -23.47 3.37 6.48
C ILE A 45 -24.73 3.30 7.36
N GLN A 46 -25.65 2.38 7.07
CA GLN A 46 -26.86 2.21 7.85
C GLN A 46 -26.57 1.75 9.28
N ASP A 47 -25.66 0.80 9.46
CA ASP A 47 -25.22 0.33 10.78
C ASP A 47 -24.56 1.45 11.59
N MET A 48 -23.71 2.25 10.96
CA MET A 48 -23.07 3.40 11.62
C MET A 48 -24.07 4.50 11.97
N LEU A 49 -25.07 4.76 11.12
CA LEU A 49 -26.15 5.69 11.45
C LEU A 49 -26.96 5.24 12.66
N GLN A 50 -27.19 3.92 12.81
CA GLN A 50 -27.83 3.37 14.01
C GLN A 50 -26.92 3.48 15.23
N HIS A 51 -25.62 3.19 15.07
CA HIS A 51 -24.65 3.28 16.15
C HIS A 51 -24.51 4.73 16.68
N TYR A 52 -24.58 5.71 15.78
CA TYR A 52 -24.45 7.14 16.10
C TYR A 52 -25.82 7.87 16.17
N GLU A 53 -26.90 7.13 16.45
CA GLU A 53 -28.26 7.69 16.65
C GLU A 53 -28.32 8.86 17.65
N PRO A 54 -27.54 8.88 18.76
CA PRO A 54 -27.54 10.01 19.70
C PRO A 54 -27.13 11.35 19.08
N PHE A 55 -26.42 11.33 17.94
CA PHE A 55 -25.90 12.50 17.24
C PHE A 55 -26.78 12.92 16.05
N VAL A 56 -27.94 12.30 15.84
CA VAL A 56 -28.89 12.71 14.79
C VAL A 56 -29.27 14.17 14.98
N GLY A 57 -29.22 14.95 13.90
CA GLY A 57 -29.36 16.41 13.90
C GLY A 57 -28.03 17.17 13.82
N GLN A 58 -26.89 16.48 13.96
CA GLN A 58 -25.58 17.07 13.68
C GLN A 58 -25.39 17.28 12.16
N PRO A 59 -25.07 18.51 11.71
CA PRO A 59 -24.81 18.78 10.29
C PRO A 59 -23.64 17.97 9.71
N LEU A 60 -22.66 17.63 10.57
CA LEU A 60 -21.43 16.96 10.19
C LEU A 60 -21.45 15.44 10.40
N LEU A 61 -22.56 14.85 10.89
CA LEU A 61 -22.63 13.41 11.17
C LEU A 61 -22.34 12.55 9.95
N LEU A 62 -23.03 12.79 8.84
CA LEU A 62 -22.84 12.03 7.61
C LEU A 62 -21.41 12.16 7.04
N PRO A 63 -20.83 13.38 6.94
CA PRO A 63 -19.43 13.54 6.59
C PRO A 63 -18.45 12.80 7.53
N ALA A 64 -18.71 12.79 8.85
CA ALA A 64 -17.88 12.10 9.83
C ALA A 64 -17.94 10.58 9.66
N ILE A 65 -19.13 10.01 9.45
CA ILE A 65 -19.31 8.59 9.15
C ILE A 65 -18.54 8.20 7.89
N LEU A 66 -18.63 8.99 6.82
CA LEU A 66 -17.88 8.68 5.59
C LEU A 66 -16.37 8.79 5.76
N LEU A 67 -15.90 9.76 6.56
CA LEU A 67 -14.48 9.86 6.90
C LEU A 67 -14.02 8.59 7.61
N ASP A 68 -14.80 8.14 8.60
CA ASP A 68 -14.50 6.97 9.42
C ASP A 68 -14.47 5.67 8.58
N ILE A 69 -15.47 5.44 7.72
CA ILE A 69 -15.46 4.32 6.76
C ILE A 69 -14.26 4.39 5.82
N GLY A 70 -13.97 5.60 5.31
CA GLY A 70 -12.86 5.83 4.41
C GLY A 70 -11.50 5.55 5.07
N LEU A 71 -11.36 5.91 6.33
CA LEU A 71 -10.17 5.70 7.15
C LEU A 71 -9.96 4.20 7.43
N HIS A 72 -10.96 3.49 7.92
CA HIS A 72 -10.87 2.05 8.16
C HIS A 72 -10.44 1.28 6.89
N LYS A 73 -11.02 1.62 5.74
CA LYS A 73 -10.61 1.03 4.46
C LYS A 73 -9.18 1.38 4.06
N ALA A 74 -8.71 2.58 4.39
CA ALA A 74 -7.33 2.97 4.13
C ALA A 74 -6.36 2.16 5.01
N MET A 75 -6.69 2.00 6.30
CA MET A 75 -5.92 1.19 7.25
C MET A 75 -5.87 -0.28 6.82
N ASP A 76 -7.00 -0.88 6.43
CA ASP A 76 -7.04 -2.27 5.93
C ASP A 76 -6.15 -2.46 4.69
N TYR A 77 -6.20 -1.50 3.77
CA TYR A 77 -5.39 -1.52 2.55
C TYR A 77 -3.89 -1.37 2.86
N SER A 78 -3.53 -0.50 3.80
CA SER A 78 -2.17 -0.31 4.29
C SER A 78 -1.64 -1.57 5.00
N LEU A 79 -2.46 -2.21 5.83
CA LEU A 79 -2.12 -3.48 6.48
C LEU A 79 -1.85 -4.59 5.47
N GLY A 80 -2.68 -4.71 4.43
CA GLY A 80 -2.44 -5.65 3.33
C GLY A 80 -1.12 -5.37 2.59
N THR A 81 -0.80 -4.09 2.36
CA THR A 81 0.46 -3.67 1.74
C THR A 81 1.66 -4.00 2.63
N LYS A 82 1.57 -3.75 3.93
CA LYS A 82 2.58 -4.11 4.94
C LYS A 82 2.82 -5.61 4.96
N SER A 83 1.76 -6.43 4.90
CA SER A 83 1.89 -7.89 4.83
C SER A 83 2.66 -8.35 3.58
N LYS A 84 2.40 -7.75 2.41
CA LYS A 84 3.15 -8.03 1.17
C LYS A 84 4.63 -7.65 1.31
N LEU A 85 4.95 -6.50 1.90
CA LEU A 85 6.33 -6.08 2.14
C LEU A 85 7.05 -7.03 3.11
N ASN A 86 6.38 -7.44 4.20
CA ASN A 86 6.94 -8.43 5.12
C ASN A 86 7.24 -9.76 4.41
N ASN A 87 6.35 -10.23 3.53
CA ASN A 87 6.61 -11.43 2.72
C ASN A 87 7.84 -11.27 1.83
N ILE A 88 8.02 -10.11 1.18
CA ILE A 88 9.23 -9.86 0.37
C ILE A 88 10.48 -9.89 1.26
N GLU A 89 10.45 -9.19 2.40
CA GLU A 89 11.57 -9.08 3.35
C GLU A 89 12.03 -10.45 3.92
N VAL A 90 11.08 -11.36 4.15
CA VAL A 90 11.35 -12.74 4.59
C VAL A 90 12.02 -13.54 3.47
N ASN A 91 11.48 -13.46 2.25
CA ASN A 91 12.00 -14.21 1.11
C ASN A 91 13.36 -13.69 0.63
N THR A 92 13.65 -12.41 0.81
CA THR A 92 14.97 -11.82 0.52
C THR A 92 15.98 -12.03 1.65
N ARG A 93 15.54 -12.52 2.81
CA ARG A 93 16.32 -12.64 4.06
C ARG A 93 16.96 -11.31 4.50
N GLN A 94 16.37 -10.20 4.09
CA GLN A 94 16.84 -8.86 4.46
C GLN A 94 16.26 -8.40 5.81
N HIS A 95 15.31 -9.16 6.37
CA HIS A 95 14.76 -8.90 7.70
C HIS A 95 14.51 -10.20 8.46
N PRO A 96 14.76 -10.27 9.77
CA PRO A 96 14.59 -11.48 10.56
C PRO A 96 13.12 -11.78 10.94
N TRP A 97 12.12 -11.35 10.17
CA TRP A 97 10.70 -11.61 10.50
C TRP A 97 10.36 -13.10 10.61
N GLY A 98 11.09 -13.97 9.90
CA GLY A 98 10.95 -15.43 10.01
C GLY A 98 11.70 -16.06 11.19
N GLU A 99 12.59 -15.31 11.84
CA GLU A 99 13.45 -15.78 12.94
C GLU A 99 13.03 -15.19 14.30
N VAL A 100 12.39 -14.02 14.30
CA VAL A 100 11.90 -13.35 15.51
C VAL A 100 10.45 -13.77 15.77
N ILE A 101 10.26 -14.63 16.76
CA ILE A 101 8.94 -14.83 17.39
C ILE A 101 8.65 -13.57 18.20
N THR A 102 7.81 -12.68 17.68
CA THR A 102 7.12 -11.67 18.52
C THR A 102 5.69 -12.13 18.75
N ASP A 103 5.12 -11.83 19.93
CA ASP A 103 3.73 -12.18 20.30
C ASP A 103 2.66 -11.70 19.29
N TYR A 104 3.03 -10.87 18.32
CA TYR A 104 2.13 -10.18 17.39
C TYR A 104 2.20 -10.66 15.93
N THR A 105 3.07 -11.60 15.59
CA THR A 105 3.17 -12.11 14.21
C THR A 105 3.44 -13.61 14.18
N ARG A 106 2.58 -14.35 13.44
CA ARG A 106 2.90 -15.73 13.08
C ARG A 106 4.15 -15.74 12.21
N PRO A 107 5.06 -16.72 12.36
CA PRO A 107 6.17 -16.90 11.45
C PRO A 107 5.65 -16.94 10.01
N ILE A 108 6.22 -16.11 9.14
CA ILE A 108 5.98 -16.19 7.70
C ILE A 108 6.99 -17.20 7.17
N ASP A 109 6.51 -18.33 6.66
CA ASP A 109 7.40 -19.33 6.05
C ASP A 109 7.95 -18.78 4.73
N PRO A 110 9.29 -18.79 4.53
CA PRO A 110 9.88 -18.46 3.25
C PRO A 110 9.34 -19.38 2.16
N GLN A 111 8.94 -18.80 1.04
CA GLN A 111 8.63 -19.50 -0.19
C GLN A 111 9.83 -19.37 -1.12
N ASP A 112 10.28 -20.46 -1.74
CA ASP A 112 11.34 -20.40 -2.75
C ASP A 112 10.84 -19.65 -4.00
N MET A 113 10.91 -18.33 -3.97
CA MET A 113 10.51 -17.44 -5.06
C MET A 113 11.70 -17.02 -5.90
N SER A 114 11.52 -16.94 -7.23
CA SER A 114 12.53 -16.36 -8.11
C SER A 114 12.72 -14.86 -7.84
N ILE A 115 13.92 -14.35 -8.09
CA ILE A 115 14.22 -12.91 -7.96
C ILE A 115 13.30 -12.06 -8.83
N GLU A 116 12.98 -12.51 -10.05
CA GLU A 116 12.04 -11.84 -10.95
C GLU A 116 10.65 -11.68 -10.30
N THR A 117 10.17 -12.73 -9.63
CA THR A 117 8.88 -12.70 -8.93
C THR A 117 8.94 -11.73 -7.74
N LEU A 118 10.03 -11.74 -6.96
CA LEU A 118 10.22 -10.83 -5.85
C LEU A 118 10.32 -9.37 -6.31
N MET A 119 11.02 -9.08 -7.41
CA MET A 119 11.08 -7.74 -8.01
C MET A 119 9.71 -7.25 -8.45
N ARG A 120 8.92 -8.10 -9.13
CA ARG A 120 7.55 -7.77 -9.54
C ARG A 120 6.67 -7.44 -8.33
N LEU A 121 6.75 -8.25 -7.27
CA LEU A 121 6.01 -8.03 -6.04
C LEU A 121 6.46 -6.74 -5.33
N ALA A 122 7.76 -6.46 -5.27
CA ALA A 122 8.30 -5.25 -4.65
C ALA A 122 7.87 -3.97 -5.39
N HIS A 123 7.90 -3.98 -6.73
CA HIS A 123 7.37 -2.87 -7.51
C HIS A 123 5.87 -2.70 -7.33
N GLY A 124 5.10 -3.80 -7.32
CA GLY A 124 3.67 -3.77 -7.02
C GLY A 124 3.39 -3.15 -5.65
N ALA A 125 4.09 -3.61 -4.61
CA ALA A 125 3.98 -3.08 -3.26
C ALA A 125 4.32 -1.58 -3.19
N LYS A 126 5.38 -1.12 -3.89
CA LYS A 126 5.71 0.32 -3.96
C LYS A 126 4.58 1.15 -4.56
N VAL A 127 3.96 0.67 -5.65
CA VAL A 127 2.80 1.34 -6.25
C VAL A 127 1.62 1.37 -5.28
N GLU A 128 1.38 0.26 -4.56
CA GLU A 128 0.32 0.20 -3.56
C GLU A 128 0.55 1.19 -2.40
N VAL A 129 1.79 1.32 -1.90
CA VAL A 129 2.13 2.33 -0.88
C VAL A 129 1.90 3.75 -1.41
N ALA A 130 2.30 4.05 -2.65
CA ALA A 130 2.06 5.37 -3.25
C ALA A 130 0.55 5.66 -3.37
N LEU A 131 -0.26 4.65 -3.69
CA LEU A 131 -1.71 4.77 -3.67
C LEU A 131 -2.21 5.02 -2.24
N SER A 132 -1.75 4.29 -1.23
CA SER A 132 -2.08 4.56 0.19
C SER A 132 -1.75 5.98 0.59
N GLU A 133 -0.58 6.50 0.22
CA GLU A 133 -0.14 7.86 0.54
C GLU A 133 -1.09 8.90 -0.06
N ARG A 134 -1.48 8.70 -1.33
CA ARG A 134 -2.47 9.56 -1.98
C ARG A 134 -3.82 9.51 -1.26
N LYS A 135 -4.26 8.31 -0.87
CA LYS A 135 -5.56 8.11 -0.18
C LYS A 135 -5.57 8.81 1.18
N ILE A 136 -4.54 8.58 1.99
CA ILE A 136 -4.47 9.18 3.33
C ILE A 136 -4.40 10.70 3.25
N ARG A 137 -3.70 11.27 2.26
CA ARG A 137 -3.67 12.73 2.05
C ARG A 137 -5.05 13.34 1.79
N VAL A 138 -5.91 12.66 1.03
CA VAL A 138 -7.29 13.10 0.80
C VAL A 138 -8.10 13.00 2.10
N ILE A 139 -7.97 11.89 2.82
CA ILE A 139 -8.62 11.67 4.12
C ILE A 139 -8.19 12.72 5.15
N SER A 140 -6.89 13.06 5.22
CA SER A 140 -6.35 14.15 6.06
C SER A 140 -6.97 15.49 5.70
N SER A 141 -7.12 15.79 4.41
CA SER A 141 -7.75 17.04 3.97
C SER A 141 -9.21 17.15 4.42
N ILE A 142 -9.95 16.03 4.37
CA ILE A 142 -11.34 15.96 4.83
C ILE A 142 -11.39 16.07 6.36
N SER A 143 -10.53 15.34 7.06
CA SER A 143 -10.41 15.39 8.53
C SER A 143 -10.15 16.82 9.02
N SER A 144 -9.17 17.52 8.44
CA SER A 144 -8.89 18.92 8.75
C SER A 144 -10.03 19.87 8.37
N LEU A 145 -10.84 19.54 7.36
CA LEU A 145 -12.06 20.29 7.06
C LEU A 145 -13.10 20.07 8.17
N LEU A 146 -13.35 18.83 8.58
CA LEU A 146 -14.34 18.51 9.61
C LEU A 146 -13.95 19.10 10.98
N GLN A 147 -12.68 19.04 11.37
CA GLN A 147 -12.20 19.71 12.59
C GLN A 147 -12.44 21.22 12.57
N ARG A 148 -12.25 21.88 11.42
CA ARG A 148 -12.52 23.32 11.31
C ARG A 148 -14.00 23.64 11.38
N LEU A 149 -14.84 22.79 10.78
CA LEU A 149 -16.29 23.00 10.77
C LEU A 149 -16.94 22.63 12.11
N SER A 150 -16.37 21.70 12.88
CA SER A 150 -16.94 21.26 14.17
C SER A 150 -16.89 22.34 15.24
N VAL A 151 -16.01 23.32 15.11
CA VAL A 151 -15.89 24.48 16.01
C VAL A 151 -16.54 25.75 15.46
N ASP A 152 -17.02 25.74 14.22
CA ASP A 152 -17.64 26.90 13.60
C ASP A 152 -19.10 27.05 14.08
N PRO A 153 -19.46 28.18 14.70
CA PRO A 153 -20.79 28.42 15.26
C PRO A 153 -21.95 28.20 14.29
N ARG A 154 -21.72 28.32 12.98
CA ARG A 154 -22.74 28.14 11.93
C ARG A 154 -23.16 26.68 11.74
N TYR A 155 -22.32 25.75 12.17
CA TYR A 155 -22.55 24.31 12.05
C TYR A 155 -22.69 23.62 13.41
N LEU A 156 -22.76 24.40 14.49
CA LEU A 156 -23.14 23.88 15.80
C LEU A 156 -24.60 23.47 15.74
N SER A 157 -24.86 22.21 16.07
CA SER A 157 -26.21 21.66 16.01
C SER A 157 -27.09 22.16 17.15
N THR A 158 -28.40 21.99 16.96
CA THR A 158 -29.43 22.22 17.98
C THR A 158 -29.44 21.17 19.09
N ILE A 159 -28.56 20.16 19.05
CA ILE A 159 -28.54 19.09 20.05
C ILE A 159 -27.96 19.59 21.38
N PRO A 160 -28.20 18.86 22.50
CA PRO A 160 -27.68 19.23 23.80
C PRO A 160 -26.16 19.44 23.79
N SER A 161 -25.68 20.43 24.55
CA SER A 161 -24.26 20.80 24.62
C SER A 161 -23.34 19.63 24.96
N GLN A 162 -23.79 18.70 25.82
CA GLN A 162 -23.05 17.49 26.14
C GLN A 162 -22.82 16.59 24.91
N ARG A 163 -23.86 16.36 24.10
CA ARG A 163 -23.72 15.52 22.89
C ARG A 163 -22.91 16.22 21.81
N ASN A 164 -22.96 17.56 21.75
CA ASN A 164 -22.05 18.34 20.91
C ASN A 164 -20.58 18.15 21.33
N HIS A 165 -20.32 18.04 22.64
CA HIS A 165 -18.99 17.75 23.16
C HIS A 165 -18.52 16.35 22.77
N GLU A 166 -19.31 15.32 23.02
CA GLU A 166 -19.02 13.93 22.64
C GLU A 166 -18.79 13.77 21.13
N PHE A 167 -19.60 14.46 20.32
CA PHE A 167 -19.41 14.48 18.86
C PHE A 167 -18.08 15.12 18.46
N LYS A 168 -17.69 16.21 19.12
CA LYS A 168 -16.39 16.86 18.87
C LYS A 168 -15.23 15.93 19.26
N GLU A 169 -15.32 15.27 20.41
CA GLU A 169 -14.32 14.28 20.83
C GLU A 169 -14.16 13.16 19.80
N TRP A 170 -15.27 12.70 19.21
CA TRP A 170 -15.21 11.72 18.13
C TRP A 170 -14.50 12.25 16.88
N ILE A 171 -14.78 13.48 16.45
CA ILE A 171 -14.05 14.11 15.33
C ILE A 171 -12.56 14.21 15.63
N ASP A 172 -12.19 14.64 16.84
CA ASP A 172 -10.80 14.76 17.26
C ASP A 172 -10.10 13.38 17.26
N HIS A 173 -10.79 12.34 17.73
CA HIS A 173 -10.31 10.96 17.70
C HIS A 173 -10.06 10.48 16.26
N LEU A 174 -11.01 10.71 15.34
CA LEU A 174 -10.83 10.37 13.92
C LEU A 174 -9.60 11.08 13.34
N SER A 175 -9.36 12.34 13.70
CA SER A 175 -8.17 13.06 13.24
C SER A 175 -6.88 12.46 13.78
N SER A 176 -6.82 12.04 15.04
CA SER A 176 -5.67 11.32 15.58
C SER A 176 -5.40 10.01 14.85
N LEU A 177 -6.46 9.25 14.51
CA LEU A 177 -6.31 8.01 13.72
C LEU A 177 -5.77 8.30 12.31
N VAL A 178 -6.20 9.39 11.68
CA VAL A 178 -5.68 9.81 10.37
C VAL A 178 -4.19 10.17 10.44
N GLU A 179 -3.75 10.86 11.49
CA GLU A 179 -2.33 11.20 11.70
C GLU A 179 -1.48 9.95 11.95
N MET A 180 -1.99 9.00 12.72
CA MET A 180 -1.35 7.70 12.95
C MET A 180 -1.17 6.94 11.63
N GLU A 181 -2.24 6.79 10.85
CA GLU A 181 -2.19 6.10 9.56
C GLU A 181 -1.27 6.82 8.55
N ALA A 182 -1.26 8.15 8.54
CA ALA A 182 -0.35 8.92 7.69
C ALA A 182 1.12 8.63 8.05
N THR A 183 1.40 8.51 9.34
CA THR A 183 2.74 8.15 9.84
C THR A 183 3.11 6.74 9.40
N ASP A 184 2.20 5.77 9.57
CA ASP A 184 2.42 4.38 9.16
C ASP A 184 2.70 4.25 7.66
N VAL A 185 1.89 4.90 6.82
CA VAL A 185 2.10 4.89 5.36
C VAL A 185 3.42 5.54 4.98
N SER A 186 3.81 6.64 5.64
CA SER A 186 5.09 7.30 5.39
C SER A 186 6.29 6.41 5.68
N PHE A 187 6.16 5.46 6.62
CA PHE A 187 7.19 4.49 6.95
C PHE A 187 7.27 3.34 5.94
N LEU A 188 6.18 2.99 5.26
CA LEU A 188 6.16 1.92 4.27
C LEU A 188 6.92 2.27 2.98
N MET A 189 6.97 3.55 2.60
CA MET A 189 7.60 3.97 1.34
C MET A 189 9.12 3.71 1.34
N PRO A 190 9.91 4.19 2.33
CA PRO A 190 11.33 3.88 2.41
C PRO A 190 11.60 2.37 2.48
N ARG A 191 10.72 1.60 3.14
CA ARG A 191 10.84 0.13 3.19
C ARG A 191 10.73 -0.50 1.81
N ALA A 192 9.74 -0.11 1.02
CA ALA A 192 9.58 -0.60 -0.35
C ALA A 192 10.81 -0.27 -1.22
N GLU A 193 11.37 0.93 -1.08
CA GLU A 193 12.56 1.37 -1.83
C GLU A 193 13.82 0.59 -1.44
N ASN A 194 13.99 0.33 -0.15
CA ASN A 194 15.09 -0.48 0.36
C ASN A 194 15.01 -1.92 -0.17
N GLN A 195 13.82 -2.52 -0.21
CA GLN A 195 13.64 -3.88 -0.74
C GLN A 195 13.94 -3.97 -2.24
N ILE A 196 13.50 -2.98 -3.03
CA ILE A 196 13.83 -2.92 -4.46
C ILE A 196 15.35 -2.80 -4.66
N SER A 197 16.01 -1.93 -3.90
CA SER A 197 17.47 -1.74 -3.99
C SER A 197 18.25 -3.00 -3.60
N ALA A 198 17.81 -3.70 -2.55
CA ALA A 198 18.40 -4.97 -2.14
C ALA A 198 18.25 -6.04 -3.24
N LEU A 199 17.06 -6.17 -3.84
CA LEU A 199 16.80 -7.12 -4.92
C LEU A 199 17.67 -6.86 -6.16
N TYR A 200 17.86 -5.60 -6.57
CA TYR A 200 18.79 -5.26 -7.65
C TYR A 200 20.23 -5.66 -7.34
N SER A 201 20.65 -5.51 -6.09
CA SER A 201 22.01 -5.87 -5.65
C SER A 201 22.22 -7.38 -5.73
N VAL A 202 21.23 -8.17 -5.28
CA VAL A 202 21.25 -9.64 -5.40
C VAL A 202 21.23 -10.07 -6.86
N SER A 203 20.39 -9.47 -7.71
CA SER A 203 20.34 -9.77 -9.14
C SER A 203 21.70 -9.53 -9.82
N THR A 204 22.32 -8.37 -9.56
CA THR A 204 23.62 -8.01 -10.14
C THR A 204 24.72 -8.96 -9.68
N GLN A 205 24.67 -9.44 -8.43
CA GLN A 205 25.62 -10.42 -7.92
C GLN A 205 25.47 -11.78 -8.63
N GLN A 206 24.24 -12.23 -8.91
CA GLN A 206 23.99 -13.46 -9.65
C GLN A 206 24.50 -13.37 -11.09
N ASP A 207 24.26 -12.25 -11.77
CA ASP A 207 24.77 -12.02 -13.13
C ASP A 207 26.30 -12.01 -13.16
N GLY A 208 26.95 -11.40 -12.16
CA GLY A 208 28.40 -11.42 -12.01
C GLY A 208 28.96 -12.83 -11.80
N ALA A 209 28.29 -13.65 -10.98
CA ALA A 209 28.68 -15.04 -10.74
C ALA A 209 28.51 -15.90 -12.00
N ALA A 210 27.38 -15.75 -12.73
CA ALA A 210 27.13 -16.44 -13.99
C ALA A 210 28.16 -16.05 -15.06
N THR A 211 28.47 -14.75 -15.18
CA THR A 211 29.49 -14.24 -16.12
C THR A 211 30.87 -14.83 -15.81
N ARG A 212 31.22 -14.95 -14.52
CA ARG A 212 32.49 -15.57 -14.10
C ARG A 212 32.55 -17.04 -14.47
N GLU A 213 31.46 -17.78 -14.29
CA GLU A 213 31.38 -19.19 -14.66
C GLU A 213 31.52 -19.37 -16.17
N VAL A 214 30.80 -18.58 -16.98
CA VAL A 214 30.94 -18.57 -18.44
C VAL A 214 32.38 -18.25 -18.87
N ALA A 215 33.04 -17.30 -18.22
CA ALA A 215 34.43 -16.97 -18.52
C ALA A 215 35.40 -18.12 -18.20
N ILE A 216 35.16 -18.86 -17.10
CA ILE A 216 35.94 -20.05 -16.74
C ILE A 216 35.74 -21.15 -17.79
N GLN A 217 34.50 -21.45 -18.16
CA GLN A 217 34.18 -22.45 -19.18
C GLN A 217 34.78 -22.08 -20.55
N THR A 218 34.66 -20.81 -20.96
CA THR A 218 35.27 -20.30 -22.20
C THR A 218 36.80 -20.46 -22.19
N ARG A 219 37.44 -20.24 -21.04
CA ARG A 219 38.89 -20.45 -20.88
C ARG A 219 39.25 -21.93 -21.03
N HIS A 220 38.47 -22.83 -20.43
CA HIS A 220 38.67 -24.27 -20.59
C HIS A 220 38.51 -24.71 -22.05
N ASP A 221 37.45 -24.27 -22.73
CA ASP A 221 37.21 -24.56 -24.14
C ASP A 221 38.34 -24.02 -25.03
N SER A 222 38.81 -22.81 -24.77
CA SER A 222 39.95 -22.22 -25.48
C SER A 222 41.23 -23.04 -25.28
N SER A 223 41.45 -23.60 -24.08
CA SER A 223 42.61 -24.44 -23.81
C SER A 223 42.52 -25.80 -24.51
N ALA A 224 41.33 -26.42 -24.51
CA ALA A 224 41.09 -27.67 -25.23
C ALA A 224 41.25 -27.49 -26.75
N MET A 225 40.72 -26.39 -27.29
CA MET A 225 40.83 -26.05 -28.70
C MET A 225 42.29 -25.83 -29.12
N LYS A 226 43.09 -25.14 -28.29
CA LYS A 226 44.53 -24.98 -28.53
C LYS A 226 45.26 -26.33 -28.54
N SER A 227 44.92 -27.24 -27.62
CA SER A 227 45.50 -28.59 -27.58
C SER A 227 45.12 -29.42 -28.80
N LEU A 228 43.86 -29.38 -29.24
CA LEU A 228 43.41 -30.05 -30.47
C LEU A 228 44.09 -29.49 -31.72
N ALA A 229 44.20 -28.16 -31.82
CA ALA A 229 44.91 -27.52 -32.93
C ALA A 229 46.40 -27.90 -32.95
N PHE A 230 47.05 -27.97 -31.78
CA PHE A 230 48.44 -28.41 -31.68
C PHE A 230 48.62 -29.88 -32.07
N LEU A 231 47.77 -30.77 -31.54
CA LEU A 231 47.76 -32.18 -31.92
C LEU A 231 47.52 -32.34 -33.43
N GLY A 232 46.55 -31.62 -33.98
CA GLY A 232 46.31 -31.58 -35.42
C GLY A 232 47.56 -31.16 -36.19
N ALA A 233 48.19 -30.04 -35.82
CA ALA A 233 49.39 -29.55 -36.50
C ALA A 233 50.57 -30.54 -36.42
N LEU A 234 50.69 -31.32 -35.35
CA LEU A 234 51.75 -32.31 -35.20
C LEU A 234 51.47 -33.59 -36.00
N PHE A 235 50.24 -34.08 -35.96
CA PHE A 235 49.89 -35.39 -36.51
C PHE A 235 49.39 -35.34 -37.96
N PHE A 236 48.76 -34.25 -38.42
CA PHE A 236 48.28 -34.16 -39.81
C PHE A 236 49.38 -34.21 -40.87
N PRO A 237 50.57 -33.57 -40.71
CA PRO A 237 51.66 -33.71 -41.67
C PRO A 237 52.21 -35.14 -41.73
N GLY A 238 52.34 -35.80 -40.57
CA GLY A 238 52.84 -37.17 -40.47
C GLY A 238 51.89 -38.21 -41.06
N THR A 239 50.58 -38.04 -40.85
CA THR A 239 49.56 -38.92 -41.46
C THR A 239 49.44 -38.72 -42.96
N PHE A 240 49.62 -37.49 -43.46
CA PHE A 240 49.65 -37.22 -44.91
C PHE A 240 50.80 -37.95 -45.61
N VAL A 241 51.99 -37.95 -45.01
CA VAL A 241 53.17 -38.65 -45.56
C VAL A 241 53.01 -40.18 -45.47
N ALA A 242 52.48 -40.70 -44.36
CA ALA A 242 52.31 -42.16 -44.15
C ALA A 242 51.25 -42.81 -45.05
N VAL A 243 50.29 -42.04 -45.58
CA VAL A 243 49.29 -42.52 -46.55
C VAL A 243 49.79 -42.43 -47.99
N SER A 244 50.82 -41.62 -48.26
CA SER A 244 51.38 -41.38 -49.61
C SER A 244 52.56 -42.30 -49.99
N THR A 245 52.83 -43.34 -49.20
CA THR A 245 53.78 -44.44 -49.47
C THR A 245 53.05 -45.76 -49.56
#